data_AF-A0A0J5WHA1-F1
#
_entry.id   AF-A0A0J5WHA1-F1
#
_cell.length_a   1.000
_cell.length_b   1.000
_cell.length_c   1.000
_cell.angle_alpha   90.00
_cell.angle_beta   90.00
_cell.angle_gamma   90.00
#
_symmetry.space_group_name_H-M   'P 1'
#
loop_
_entity.id
_entity.type
_entity.pdbx_description
1 polymer ?
#
loop_
_entity_poly.entity_id
_entity_poly.type
_entity_poly.pdbx_seq_one_letter_code
_entity_poly.pdbx_strand_id
1 'polypeptide(L)' 'MGHVDLNFEGVYESQIENLMLCVVQLVLSGGWYQDAERSMRKKIADKISIEGLDNLLQGVPSEEAELFKHDLRILKFIQ' A
#
# COMPACT_ATOMS: atom_id res chain seq x y z
N MET A 1 16.77 -3.36 9.62
CA MET A 1 15.86 -4.13 8.76
C MET A 1 15.86 -3.47 7.39
N GLY A 2 16.58 -4.01 6.40
CA GLY A 2 16.79 -3.33 5.11
C GLY A 2 17.03 -4.26 3.93
N HIS A 3 16.65 -5.54 4.04
CA HIS A 3 16.96 -6.56 3.03
C HIS A 3 15.73 -7.20 2.37
N VAL A 4 14.51 -6.82 2.77
CA VAL A 4 13.30 -7.39 2.17
C VAL A 4 12.75 -6.48 1.07
N ASP A 5 12.77 -5.16 1.25
CA ASP A 5 12.27 -4.21 0.24
C ASP A 5 13.03 -4.27 -1.10
N LEU A 6 14.35 -4.45 -1.06
CA LEU A 6 15.19 -4.53 -2.27
C LEU A 6 14.93 -5.79 -3.12
N ASN A 7 14.42 -6.87 -2.50
CA ASN A 7 14.18 -8.13 -3.22
C ASN A 7 12.81 -8.17 -3.91
N PHE A 8 11.95 -7.17 -3.67
CA PHE A 8 10.63 -7.05 -4.32
C PHE A 8 10.54 -5.84 -5.27
N GLU A 9 11.54 -4.94 -5.26
CA GLU A 9 11.70 -3.91 -6.29
C GLU A 9 11.94 -4.59 -7.66
N GLY A 10 10.87 -4.76 -8.42
CA GLY A 10 10.87 -5.38 -9.76
C GLY A 10 10.18 -6.74 -9.87
N VAL A 11 9.61 -7.29 -8.79
CA VAL A 11 8.85 -8.57 -8.83
C VAL A 11 7.37 -8.33 -9.17
N TYR A 12 6.84 -7.17 -8.83
CA TYR A 12 5.46 -6.79 -9.15
C TYR A 12 5.42 -5.97 -10.42
N GLU A 13 4.60 -6.41 -11.38
CA GLU A 13 4.51 -5.80 -12.71
C GLU A 13 3.73 -4.47 -12.68
N SER A 14 2.92 -4.23 -11.64
CA SER A 14 2.09 -3.02 -11.54
C SER A 14 2.35 -2.18 -10.26
N GLN A 15 2.14 -0.87 -10.37
CA GLN A 15 2.25 0.06 -9.25
C GLN A 15 1.23 -0.25 -8.14
N ILE A 16 0.06 -0.80 -8.49
CA ILE A 16 -0.99 -1.16 -7.55
C ILE A 16 -0.62 -2.37 -6.69
N GLU A 17 0.01 -3.39 -7.27
CA GLU A 17 0.50 -4.54 -6.50
C GLU A 17 1.55 -4.13 -5.48
N ASN A 18 2.46 -3.22 -5.86
CA ASN A 18 3.43 -2.65 -4.93
C ASN A 18 2.76 -1.87 -3.78
N LEU A 19 1.68 -1.12 -4.07
CA LEU A 19 0.90 -0.45 -3.05
C LEU A 19 0.20 -1.46 -2.11
N MET A 20 -0.44 -2.48 -2.68
CA MET A 20 -1.12 -3.54 -1.92
C MET A 20 -0.14 -4.28 -1.00
N LEU A 21 1.06 -4.60 -1.49
CA LEU A 21 2.08 -5.23 -0.65
C LEU A 21 2.47 -4.34 0.54
N CYS A 22 2.68 -3.03 0.32
CA CYS A 22 2.99 -2.11 1.42
C CYS A 22 1.87 -2.09 2.47
N VAL A 23 0.61 -2.12 2.03
CA VAL A 23 -0.56 -2.18 2.91
C VAL A 23 -0.60 -3.50 3.70
N VAL A 24 -0.36 -4.64 3.04
CA VAL A 24 -0.28 -5.95 3.70
C VAL A 24 0.86 -6.00 4.72
N GLN A 25 2.05 -5.49 4.39
CA GLN A 25 3.18 -5.38 5.32
C GLN A 25 2.82 -4.55 6.56
N LEU A 26 2.13 -3.42 6.38
CA LEU A 26 1.65 -2.60 7.48
C LEU A 26 0.73 -3.38 8.40
N VAL A 27 -0.26 -4.09 7.85
CA VAL A 27 -1.22 -4.89 8.62
C VAL A 27 -0.51 -6.03 9.37
N LEU A 28 0.34 -6.79 8.68
CA LEU A 28 1.07 -7.91 9.27
C LEU A 28 2.07 -7.47 10.35
N SER A 29 2.61 -6.26 10.25
CA SER A 29 3.52 -5.72 11.27
C SER A 29 2.82 -5.46 12.61
N GLY A 30 1.48 -5.34 12.63
CA GLY A 30 0.69 -5.21 13.86
C GLY A 30 1.09 -4.06 14.77
N GLY A 31 1.80 -3.04 14.27
CA GLY A 31 2.33 -1.94 15.08
C GLY A 31 3.47 -2.35 16.02
N TRP A 32 4.10 -3.51 15.83
CA TRP A 32 5.20 -4.00 16.69
C TRP A 32 6.40 -3.05 16.75
N TYR A 33 6.62 -2.27 15.68
CA TYR A 33 7.71 -1.30 15.59
C TYR A 33 7.16 0.04 15.12
N GLN A 34 6.97 0.98 16.06
CA GLN A 34 6.32 2.27 15.80
C GLN A 34 7.01 3.11 14.72
N ASP A 35 8.34 3.11 14.67
CA ASP A 35 9.09 3.87 13.65
C ASP A 35 8.94 3.25 12.26
N ALA A 36 8.95 1.92 12.18
CA ALA A 36 8.70 1.21 10.93
C ALA A 36 7.27 1.43 10.46
N GLU A 37 6.28 1.37 11.37
CA GLU A 37 4.88 1.67 11.07
C GLU A 37 4.72 3.08 10.49
N ARG A 38 5.32 4.08 11.15
CA ARG A 38 5.29 5.47 10.68
C ARG A 38 5.91 5.60 9.28
N SER A 39 7.05 4.95 9.05
CA SER A 39 7.73 4.97 7.75
C SER A 39 6.88 4.30 6.66
N MET A 40 6.27 3.15 6.95
CA MET A 40 5.39 2.43 6.01
C MET A 40 4.13 3.23 5.69
N ARG A 41 3.47 3.79 6.71
CA ARG A 41 2.30 4.68 6.52
C ARG A 41 2.65 5.88 5.63
N LYS A 42 3.82 6.49 5.85
CA LYS A 42 4.30 7.58 4.99
C LYS A 42 4.51 7.11 3.56
N LYS A 43 5.18 5.98 3.34
CA LYS A 43 5.43 5.40 2.00
C LYS A 43 4.12 5.13 1.24
N ILE A 44 3.10 4.59 1.92
CA ILE A 44 1.77 4.34 1.35
C ILE A 44 1.09 5.66 0.97
N ALA A 45 1.05 6.62 1.90
CA ALA A 45 0.42 7.91 1.68
C ALA A 45 1.09 8.70 0.54
N ASP A 46 2.42 8.73 0.49
CA ASP A 46 3.19 9.39 -0.56
C ASP A 46 2.90 8.75 -1.93
N LYS A 47 2.84 7.41 -2.03
CA LYS A 47 2.46 6.71 -3.27
C LYS A 47 1.06 7.07 -3.75
N ILE A 48 0.07 7.05 -2.84
CA ILE A 48 -1.31 7.42 -3.17
C ILE A 48 -1.39 8.87 -3.65
N SER A 49 -0.65 9.78 -2.99
CA SER A 49 -0.65 11.20 -3.34
C SER A 49 0.05 11.53 -4.66
N ILE A 50 1.11 10.80 -5.03
CA ILE A 50 1.89 11.05 -6.24
C ILE A 50 1.16 10.52 -7.47
N GLU A 51 0.69 9.27 -7.40
CA GLU A 51 0.13 8.56 -8.56
C GLU A 51 -1.37 8.84 -8.70
N GLY A 52 -2.06 9.10 -7.59
CA GLY A 52 -3.52 9.18 -7.51
C GLY A 52 -4.15 7.79 -7.37
N LEU A 53 -5.02 7.60 -6.37
CA LEU A 53 -5.60 6.29 -6.08
C LEU A 53 -6.40 5.71 -7.26
N ASP A 54 -7.19 6.53 -7.94
CA ASP A 54 -7.99 6.07 -9.08
C ASP A 54 -7.13 5.69 -10.29
N ASN A 55 -5.99 6.35 -10.48
CA ASN A 55 -5.03 5.98 -11.52
C ASN A 55 -4.35 4.65 -11.20
N LEU A 56 -3.97 4.44 -9.93
CA LEU A 56 -3.41 3.16 -9.48
C LEU A 56 -4.40 2.01 -9.66
N LEU A 57 -5.70 2.26 -9.48
CA LEU A 57 -6.75 1.25 -9.64
C LEU A 57 -7.22 1.07 -11.09
N GLN A 58 -6.59 1.74 -12.05
CA GLN A 58 -6.96 1.61 -13.45
C GLN A 58 -6.72 0.18 -13.94
N GLY A 59 -7.78 -0.47 -14.45
CA GLY A 59 -7.70 -1.86 -14.93
C GLY A 59 -7.96 -2.91 -13.85
N VAL A 60 -8.11 -2.52 -12.58
CA VAL A 60 -8.59 -3.40 -11.52
C VAL A 60 -10.12 -3.55 -11.64
N PRO A 61 -10.66 -4.77 -11.53
CA PRO A 61 -12.12 -4.98 -11.49
C PRO A 61 -12.77 -4.12 -10.41
N SER A 62 -13.94 -3.54 -10.70
CA SER A 62 -14.61 -2.59 -9.79
C SER A 62 -14.88 -3.17 -8.40
N GLU A 63 -15.22 -4.46 -8.32
CA GLU A 63 -15.49 -5.12 -7.03
C GLU A 63 -14.23 -5.20 -6.16
N GLU A 64 -13.09 -5.57 -6.76
CA GLU A 64 -11.79 -5.63 -6.07
C GLU A 64 -11.29 -4.24 -5.69
N ALA A 65 -11.47 -3.26 -6.57
CA ALA A 65 -11.10 -1.87 -6.32
C ALA A 65 -11.90 -1.27 -5.15
N GLU A 66 -13.20 -1.54 -5.06
CA GLU A 66 -14.03 -1.07 -3.93
C GLU A 66 -13.70 -1.77 -2.62
N LEU A 67 -13.38 -3.07 -2.65
CA LEU A 67 -12.87 -3.79 -1.48
C LEU A 67 -11.55 -3.17 -0.98
N PHE A 68 -10.62 -2.90 -1.88
CA PHE A 68 -9.35 -2.27 -1.50
C PHE A 68 -9.52 -0.84 -0.98
N LYS A 69 -10.39 -0.04 -1.60
CA LYS A 69 -10.77 1.29 -1.10
C LYS A 69 -11.37 1.21 0.31
N HIS A 70 -12.24 0.24 0.56
CA HIS A 70 -12.80 0.00 1.89
C HIS A 70 -11.69 -0.29 2.93
N ASP A 71 -10.72 -1.13 2.61
CA ASP A 71 -9.59 -1.41 3.51
C ASP A 71 -8.75 -0.16 3.78
N LEU A 72 -8.49 0.66 2.76
CA LEU A 72 -7.80 1.94 2.91
C LEU A 72 -8.57 2.93 3.80
N ARG A 73 -9.91 2.93 3.78
CA ARG A 73 -10.74 3.72 4.70
C ARG A 73 -10.58 3.23 6.14
N ILE A 74 -10.60 1.92 6.38
CA ILE A 74 -10.35 1.34 7.72
C ILE A 74 -8.98 1.75 8.24
N LEU A 75 -7.97 1.74 7.37
CA LEU A 75 -6.60 2.10 7.70
C LEU A 75 -6.35 3.62 7.78
N LYS A 76 -7.38 4.43 7.48
CA LYS A 76 -7.39 5.90 7.51
C LYS A 76 -6.45 6.56 6.50
N PHE A 77 -6.24 5.92 5.35
CA PHE A 77 -5.49 6.52 4.24
C PHE A 77 -6.37 7.41 3.34
N ILE A 78 -7.67 7.12 3.28
CA ILE A 78 -8.66 7.88 2.50
C ILE A 78 -9.96 8.05 3.30
N GLN A 79 -10.86 8.91 2.82
CA GLN A 79 -12.19 9.14 3.40
C GLN A 79 -13.24 8.15 2.89
#